data_AF-A0A7X4VXK1-F1
#
_entry.id   AF-A0A7X4VXK1-F1
#
_cell.length_a   1.000
_cell.length_b   1.000
_cell.length_c   1.000
_cell.angle_alpha   90.00
_cell.angle_beta   90.00
_cell.angle_gamma   90.00
#
_symmetry.space_group_name_H-M   'P 1'
#
loop_
_entity.id
_entity.type
_entity.pdbx_description
1 polymer ?
#
loop_
_entity_poly.entity_id
_entity_poly.type
_entity_poly.pdbx_seq_one_letter_code
_entity_poly.pdbx_strand_id
1 'polypeptide(L)'
;MSDIFKALEQAPADSQHDLVPVLESIGFNDDGLIPAIAQQHDSGEVLMMAWMNREALMETLRTGRVCYWSRSRGKLWRKGESSGQQQHLRGAALDCDGDTLLLQVNQTGPACHSGRRSCFYVALEKESARITTAPLIDPTALYGKP
;
A
#
# COMPACT_ATOMS: atom_id res chain seq x y z
N MET A 1 -9.24 18.23 -6.35
CA MET A 1 -8.30 18.72 -5.32
C MET A 1 -9.02 19.65 -4.34
N SER A 2 -8.97 19.31 -3.04
CA SER A 2 -9.59 20.11 -1.97
C SER A 2 -8.80 21.40 -1.69
N ASP A 3 -9.41 22.34 -0.96
CA ASP A 3 -8.72 23.59 -0.59
C ASP A 3 -7.56 23.36 0.40
N ILE A 4 -7.61 22.28 1.19
CA ILE A 4 -6.48 21.86 2.05
C ILE A 4 -5.26 21.52 1.19
N PHE A 5 -5.39 20.69 0.16
CA PHE A 5 -4.24 20.31 -0.67
C PHE A 5 -3.65 21.48 -1.45
N LYS A 6 -4.49 22.41 -1.96
CA LYS A 6 -4.02 23.66 -2.57
C LYS A 6 -3.21 24.53 -1.59
N ALA A 7 -3.61 24.56 -0.32
CA ALA A 7 -2.87 25.29 0.71
C ALA A 7 -1.54 24.60 1.04
N LEU A 8 -1.53 23.25 1.09
CA LEU A 8 -0.32 22.46 1.33
C LEU A 8 0.72 22.62 0.22
N GLU A 9 0.31 22.78 -1.05
CA GLU A 9 1.23 23.03 -2.18
C GLU A 9 2.09 24.29 -2.01
N GLN A 10 1.57 25.30 -1.29
CA GLN A 10 2.26 26.56 -1.05
C GLN A 10 2.99 26.59 0.30
N ALA A 11 2.81 25.55 1.11
CA ALA A 11 3.37 25.50 2.44
C ALA A 11 4.91 25.30 2.36
N PRO A 12 5.69 25.99 3.21
CA PRO A 12 7.12 25.74 3.31
C PRO A 12 7.42 24.30 3.71
N ALA A 13 8.60 23.82 3.32
CA ALA A 13 9.13 22.55 3.83
C ALA A 13 9.16 22.55 5.38
N ASP A 14 8.93 21.38 5.96
CA ASP A 14 8.88 21.13 7.41
C ASP A 14 7.75 21.84 8.17
N SER A 15 6.80 22.48 7.47
CA SER A 15 5.56 22.97 8.09
C SER A 15 4.71 21.80 8.62
N GLN A 16 4.08 22.01 9.79
CA GLN A 16 3.22 21.02 10.43
C GLN A 16 1.76 21.44 10.34
N HIS A 17 0.89 20.49 10.02
CA HIS A 17 -0.54 20.70 9.85
C HIS A 17 -1.29 19.64 10.64
N ASP A 18 -2.47 19.99 11.16
CA ASP A 18 -3.30 19.05 11.90
C ASP A 18 -3.71 17.88 11.01
N LEU A 19 -3.55 16.66 11.53
CA LEU A 19 -3.78 15.44 10.76
C LEU A 19 -5.25 15.28 10.36
N VAL A 20 -6.19 15.63 11.25
CA VAL A 20 -7.63 15.38 11.03
C VAL A 20 -8.16 16.11 9.79
N PRO A 21 -7.98 17.43 9.61
CA PRO A 21 -8.40 18.12 8.39
C PRO A 21 -7.79 17.56 7.10
N VAL A 22 -6.53 17.10 7.15
CA VAL A 22 -5.87 16.46 6.00
C VAL A 22 -6.55 15.13 5.66
N LEU A 23 -6.82 14.29 6.66
CA LEU A 23 -7.51 13.01 6.46
C LEU A 23 -8.96 13.17 5.97
N GLU A 24 -9.66 14.20 6.42
CA GLU A 24 -11.02 14.53 5.94
C GLU A 24 -11.02 14.98 4.48
N SER A 25 -9.90 15.54 4.01
CA SER A 25 -9.72 16.08 2.66
C SER A 25 -9.27 15.06 1.62
N ILE A 26 -8.97 13.82 2.00
CA ILE A 26 -8.52 12.75 1.09
C ILE A 26 -9.59 12.47 0.01
N GLY A 27 -9.14 12.39 -1.24
CA GLY A 27 -9.96 12.08 -2.41
C GLY A 27 -10.21 10.58 -2.56
N PHE A 28 -11.14 10.03 -1.77
CA PHE A 28 -11.64 8.67 -2.03
C PHE A 28 -12.49 8.66 -3.31
N ASN A 29 -12.38 7.59 -4.10
CA ASN A 29 -13.23 7.40 -5.29
C ASN A 29 -14.69 7.11 -4.92
N ASP A 30 -15.55 6.90 -5.91
CA ASP A 30 -16.99 6.65 -5.71
C ASP A 30 -17.30 5.39 -4.87
N ASP A 31 -16.37 4.44 -4.78
CA ASP A 31 -16.47 3.24 -3.94
C ASP A 31 -15.98 3.51 -2.49
N GLY A 32 -15.56 4.72 -2.17
CA GLY A 32 -14.95 5.09 -0.89
C GLY A 32 -13.53 4.55 -0.72
N LEU A 33 -12.78 4.38 -1.82
CA LEU A 33 -11.46 3.75 -1.86
C LEU A 33 -10.37 4.69 -2.38
N ILE A 34 -9.15 4.51 -1.87
CA ILE A 34 -7.91 5.17 -2.31
C ILE A 34 -6.90 4.10 -2.74
N PRO A 35 -6.20 4.24 -3.89
CA PRO A 35 -5.06 3.41 -4.22
C PRO A 35 -3.92 3.63 -3.21
N ALA A 36 -3.35 2.54 -2.70
CA ALA A 36 -2.21 2.55 -1.79
C ALA A 36 -1.07 1.70 -2.36
N ILE A 37 0.06 2.35 -2.64
CA ILE A 37 1.29 1.74 -3.14
C ILE A 37 2.15 1.39 -1.93
N ALA A 38 2.46 0.12 -1.74
CA ALA A 38 3.42 -0.33 -0.74
C ALA A 38 4.82 -0.40 -1.36
N GLN A 39 5.75 0.33 -0.77
CA GLN A 39 7.14 0.40 -1.16
C GLN A 39 8.03 -0.03 0.00
N GLN A 40 9.05 -0.84 -0.28
CA GLN A 40 10.04 -1.21 0.72
C GLN A 40 10.82 0.04 1.17
N HIS A 41 10.82 0.31 2.47
CA HIS A 41 11.30 1.59 3.03
C HIS A 41 12.79 1.90 2.82
N ASP A 42 13.64 0.88 2.73
CA ASP A 42 15.10 1.03 2.66
C ASP A 42 15.65 1.01 1.23
N SER A 43 15.06 0.19 0.35
CA SER A 43 15.50 0.00 -1.03
C SER A 43 14.69 0.77 -2.05
N GLY A 44 13.49 1.24 -1.69
CA GLY A 44 12.56 1.86 -2.63
C GLY A 44 11.87 0.88 -3.58
N GLU A 45 12.03 -0.44 -3.41
CA GLU A 45 11.35 -1.43 -4.26
C GLU A 45 9.83 -1.31 -4.11
N VAL A 46 9.11 -1.10 -5.22
CA VAL A 46 7.64 -1.13 -5.22
C VAL A 46 7.18 -2.59 -5.10
N LEU A 47 6.42 -2.88 -4.04
CA LEU A 47 6.03 -4.23 -3.68
C LEU A 47 4.65 -4.61 -4.21
N MET A 48 3.68 -3.72 -4.06
CA MET A 48 2.29 -3.95 -4.50
C MET A 48 1.48 -2.67 -4.49
N MET A 49 0.33 -2.71 -5.16
CA MET A 49 -0.75 -1.74 -4.98
C MET A 49 -2.00 -2.48 -4.50
N ALA A 50 -2.70 -1.89 -3.53
CA ALA A 50 -4.01 -2.36 -3.08
C ALA A 50 -4.88 -1.18 -2.69
N TRP A 51 -6.17 -1.43 -2.47
CA TRP A 51 -7.12 -0.40 -2.08
C TRP A 51 -7.16 -0.27 -0.56
N MET A 52 -7.34 0.96 -0.07
CA MET A 52 -7.72 1.24 1.30
C MET A 52 -9.04 2.00 1.30
N ASN A 53 -9.92 1.72 2.25
CA ASN A 53 -10.98 2.66 2.64
C ASN A 53 -10.47 3.49 3.84
N ARG A 54 -11.29 4.45 4.31
CA ARG A 54 -10.96 5.28 5.48
C ARG A 54 -10.60 4.45 6.72
N GLU A 55 -11.35 3.39 6.99
CA GLU A 55 -11.11 2.52 8.15
C GLU A 55 -9.76 1.79 8.08
N ALA A 56 -9.41 1.25 6.90
CA ALA A 56 -8.15 0.57 6.66
C ALA A 56 -6.94 1.51 6.84
N LEU A 57 -7.04 2.76 6.36
CA LEU A 57 -6.02 3.78 6.56
C LEU A 57 -5.86 4.12 8.05
N MET A 58 -6.97 4.38 8.75
CA MET A 58 -6.95 4.70 10.18
C MET A 58 -6.37 3.55 11.01
N GLU A 59 -6.74 2.30 10.70
CA GLU A 59 -6.17 1.14 11.37
C GLU A 59 -4.66 1.04 11.12
N THR A 60 -4.22 1.29 9.88
CA THR A 60 -2.81 1.24 9.50
C THR A 60 -1.99 2.27 10.28
N LEU A 61 -2.45 3.52 10.33
CA LEU A 61 -1.78 4.59 11.07
C LEU A 61 -1.76 4.30 12.59
N ARG A 62 -2.86 3.78 13.14
CA ARG A 62 -2.97 3.49 14.58
C ARG A 62 -2.10 2.32 15.03
N THR A 63 -2.02 1.27 14.22
CA THR A 63 -1.40 -0.01 14.64
C THR A 63 0.01 -0.21 14.11
N GLY A 64 0.41 0.55 13.08
CA GLY A 64 1.64 0.28 12.32
C GLY A 64 1.61 -1.04 11.52
N ARG A 65 0.46 -1.72 11.45
CA ARG A 65 0.22 -2.92 10.64
C ARG A 65 -0.56 -2.52 9.41
N VAL A 66 -0.02 -2.77 8.22
CA VAL A 66 -0.73 -2.37 7.00
C VAL A 66 -2.01 -3.20 6.82
N CYS A 67 -3.12 -2.49 6.76
CA CYS A 67 -4.47 -3.00 6.55
C CYS A 67 -5.01 -2.45 5.24
N TYR A 68 -5.57 -3.32 4.40
CA TYR A 68 -6.17 -2.96 3.12
C TYR A 68 -7.67 -3.23 3.13
N TRP A 69 -8.38 -2.69 2.15
CA TRP A 69 -9.76 -3.07 1.83
C TRP A 69 -9.79 -4.09 0.69
N SER A 70 -10.31 -5.28 0.97
CA SER A 70 -10.48 -6.31 -0.06
C SER A 70 -11.79 -6.11 -0.80
N ARG A 71 -11.77 -5.48 -1.98
CA ARG A 71 -12.96 -5.26 -2.82
C ARG A 71 -13.81 -6.52 -3.05
N SER A 72 -13.14 -7.65 -3.33
CA SER A 72 -13.82 -8.93 -3.56
C SER A 72 -14.44 -9.56 -2.30
N ARG A 73 -13.94 -9.23 -1.11
CA ARG A 73 -14.40 -9.79 0.17
C ARG A 73 -15.27 -8.80 0.96
N GLY A 74 -15.37 -7.54 0.51
CA GLY A 74 -16.09 -6.47 1.17
C GLY A 74 -15.66 -6.24 2.62
N LYS A 75 -14.37 -6.42 2.94
CA LYS A 75 -13.86 -6.32 4.32
C LYS A 75 -12.41 -5.90 4.40
N LEU A 76 -12.02 -5.44 5.60
CA LEU A 76 -10.64 -5.21 5.99
C LEU A 76 -9.78 -6.48 5.88
N TRP A 77 -8.53 -6.29 5.49
CA TRP A 77 -7.54 -7.34 5.30
C TRP A 77 -6.18 -6.88 5.81
N ARG A 78 -5.68 -7.50 6.87
CA ARG A 78 -4.33 -7.21 7.38
C ARG A 78 -3.30 -7.97 6.56
N LYS A 79 -2.35 -7.28 5.95
CA LYS A 79 -1.38 -7.94 5.07
C LYS A 79 -0.58 -8.99 5.82
N GLY A 80 -0.67 -10.23 5.34
CA GLY A 80 -0.01 -11.39 5.94
C GLY A 80 -0.80 -12.07 7.06
N GLU A 81 -2.08 -11.73 7.28
CA GLU A 81 -2.90 -12.37 8.33
C GLU A 81 -3.00 -13.90 8.20
N SER A 82 -2.94 -14.42 6.97
CA SER A 82 -2.97 -15.87 6.71
C SER A 82 -1.59 -16.48 6.45
N SER A 83 -0.69 -15.75 5.77
CA SER A 83 0.60 -16.30 5.31
C SER A 83 1.78 -15.99 6.24
N GLY A 84 1.60 -15.16 7.26
CA GLY A 84 2.68 -14.62 8.08
C GLY A 84 3.58 -13.59 7.37
N GLN A 85 3.32 -13.28 6.09
CA GLN A 85 4.14 -12.36 5.29
C GLN A 85 3.61 -10.93 5.37
N GLN A 86 4.17 -10.23 6.33
CA GLN A 86 3.60 -9.10 7.02
C GLN A 86 4.21 -7.77 6.55
N GLN A 87 3.44 -6.67 6.62
CA GLN A 87 3.93 -5.32 6.32
C GLN A 87 3.81 -4.44 7.56
N HIS A 88 4.95 -3.90 8.00
CA HIS A 88 5.01 -2.94 9.10
C HIS A 88 5.25 -1.54 8.55
N LEU A 89 4.38 -0.60 8.90
CA LEU A 89 4.48 0.78 8.44
C LEU A 89 5.75 1.43 9.00
N ARG A 90 6.42 2.21 8.14
CA ARG A 90 7.57 3.07 8.47
C ARG A 90 7.27 4.54 8.16
N GLY A 91 6.47 4.78 7.12
CA GLY A 91 5.96 6.10 6.77
C GLY A 91 4.76 5.98 5.84
N ALA A 92 3.94 7.03 5.79
CA ALA A 92 2.85 7.17 4.84
C ALA A 92 2.86 8.59 4.28
N ALA A 93 2.63 8.72 2.98
CA ALA A 93 2.52 9.99 2.30
C ALA A 93 1.32 9.97 1.35
N LEU A 94 0.73 11.14 1.14
CA LEU A 94 -0.26 11.39 0.09
C LEU A 94 0.45 12.03 -1.10
N ASP A 95 -0.08 11.85 -2.30
CA ASP A 95 0.34 12.62 -3.47
C ASP A 95 -0.26 14.04 -3.45
N CYS A 96 -0.02 14.81 -4.52
CA CYS A 96 -0.23 16.26 -4.50
C CYS A 96 -1.71 16.67 -4.37
N ASP A 97 -2.64 15.88 -4.90
CA ASP A 97 -4.08 16.12 -4.79
C ASP A 97 -4.79 15.24 -3.77
N GLY A 98 -4.05 14.35 -3.10
CA GLY A 98 -4.52 13.57 -1.96
C GLY A 98 -5.40 12.40 -2.35
N ASP A 99 -5.24 11.86 -3.55
CA ASP A 99 -6.02 10.74 -4.07
C ASP A 99 -5.24 9.43 -4.15
N THR A 100 -3.94 9.45 -3.84
CA THR A 100 -3.10 8.25 -3.80
C THR A 100 -2.19 8.22 -2.57
N LEU A 101 -2.05 7.05 -1.96
CA LEU A 101 -1.16 6.80 -0.82
C LEU A 101 0.13 6.11 -1.26
N LEU A 102 1.26 6.60 -0.76
CA LEU A 102 2.53 5.88 -0.72
C LEU A 102 2.80 5.40 0.72
N LEU A 103 2.87 4.09 0.90
CA LEU A 103 3.21 3.44 2.16
C LEU A 103 4.65 2.95 2.10
N GLN A 104 5.51 3.55 2.91
CA GLN A 104 6.85 3.01 3.17
C GLN A 104 6.72 1.91 4.22
N VAL A 105 7.07 0.68 3.85
CA VAL A 105 6.88 -0.50 4.68
C VAL A 105 8.17 -1.29 4.87
N ASN A 106 8.29 -1.95 6.02
CA ASN A 106 9.18 -3.08 6.19
C ASN A 106 8.38 -4.37 5.93
N GLN A 107 8.66 -5.04 4.81
CA GLN A 107 8.01 -6.29 4.42
C GLN A 107 8.79 -7.50 4.96
N THR A 108 8.11 -8.42 5.62
CA THR A 108 8.65 -9.75 5.94
C THR A 108 8.32 -10.75 4.83
N GLY A 109 9.32 -11.46 4.33
CA GLY A 109 9.21 -12.42 3.22
C GLY A 109 8.53 -11.84 1.96
N PRO A 110 7.82 -12.65 1.15
CA PRO A 110 7.23 -12.19 -0.09
C PRO A 110 5.97 -11.33 0.11
N ALA A 111 5.88 -10.20 -0.60
CA ALA A 111 4.65 -9.42 -0.63
C ALA A 111 3.56 -10.11 -1.45
N CYS A 112 3.94 -10.80 -2.53
CA CYS A 112 3.02 -11.42 -3.47
C CYS A 112 2.62 -12.84 -3.05
N HIS A 113 1.36 -13.20 -3.30
CA HIS A 113 0.85 -14.56 -3.07
C HIS A 113 1.53 -15.63 -3.96
N SER A 114 2.18 -15.21 -5.05
CA SER A 114 3.01 -16.08 -5.89
C SER A 114 4.38 -16.42 -5.25
N GLY A 115 4.60 -16.03 -4.00
CA GLY A 115 5.85 -16.26 -3.29
C GLY A 115 6.97 -15.31 -3.69
N ARG A 116 6.68 -14.28 -4.48
CA ARG A 116 7.64 -13.29 -4.99
C ARG A 116 7.72 -12.07 -4.09
N ARG A 117 8.88 -11.40 -4.14
CA ARG A 117 9.13 -10.19 -3.37
C ARG A 117 8.14 -9.07 -3.70
N SER A 118 7.90 -8.85 -4.99
CA SER A 118 6.99 -7.85 -5.54
C SER A 118 5.91 -8.50 -6.42
N CYS A 119 4.72 -7.89 -6.44
CA CYS A 119 3.66 -8.21 -7.40
C CYS A 119 4.04 -7.83 -8.84
N PHE A 120 4.97 -6.89 -9.02
CA PHE A 120 5.37 -6.35 -10.33
C PHE A 120 6.50 -7.18 -10.97
N TYR A 121 6.31 -8.50 -11.05
CA TYR A 121 7.30 -9.45 -11.58
C TYR A 121 7.13 -9.76 -13.07
N VAL A 122 6.06 -9.26 -13.69
CA VAL A 122 5.81 -9.41 -15.13
C VAL A 122 6.22 -8.10 -15.80
N ALA A 123 7.39 -8.09 -16.43
CA ALA A 123 7.84 -6.96 -17.23
C ALA A 123 7.17 -6.98 -18.60
N LEU A 124 6.74 -5.82 -19.06
CA LEU A 124 6.23 -5.60 -20.41
C LEU A 124 7.38 -5.09 -21.29
N GLU A 125 7.62 -5.76 -22.39
CA GLU A 125 8.61 -5.42 -23.42
C GLU A 125 7.86 -5.14 -24.74
N LYS A 126 8.56 -4.66 -25.77
CA LYS A 126 7.92 -4.21 -27.02
C LYS A 126 7.02 -5.28 -27.67
N GLU A 127 7.44 -6.55 -27.61
CA GLU A 127 6.79 -7.67 -28.29
C GLU A 127 6.57 -8.89 -27.38
N SER A 128 6.92 -8.78 -26.09
CA SER A 128 6.91 -9.90 -25.13
C SER A 128 6.57 -9.43 -23.72
N ALA A 129 6.12 -10.37 -22.89
CA ALA A 129 6.13 -10.21 -21.44
C ALA A 129 7.15 -11.19 -20.85
N ARG A 130 7.96 -10.72 -19.89
CA ARG A 130 9.00 -11.52 -19.26
C ARG A 130 8.81 -11.57 -17.75
N ILE A 131 9.00 -12.76 -17.19
CA ILE A 131 9.04 -12.97 -15.74
C ILE A 131 10.42 -12.56 -15.23
N THR A 132 10.48 -11.53 -14.38
CA THR A 132 11.75 -10.90 -13.97
C THR A 132 12.38 -11.53 -12.73
N THR A 133 11.62 -12.26 -11.92
CA THR A 133 12.09 -12.85 -10.67
C THR A 133 11.65 -14.31 -10.55
N ALA A 134 12.29 -15.09 -9.69
CA ALA A 134 11.83 -16.41 -9.21
C ALA A 134 11.09 -16.28 -7.86
N PRO A 135 10.20 -17.20 -7.47
CA PRO A 135 9.57 -17.16 -6.15
C PRO A 135 10.65 -17.33 -5.09
N LEU A 136 10.54 -16.55 -4.00
CA LEU A 136 11.39 -16.70 -2.82
C LEU A 136 10.95 -17.91 -1.99
N ILE A 137 9.65 -18.18 -1.99
CA ILE A 137 9.00 -19.28 -1.27
C ILE A 137 7.97 -19.90 -2.22
N ASP A 138 7.79 -21.22 -2.18
CA ASP A 138 6.72 -21.88 -2.93
C ASP A 138 5.33 -21.39 -2.42
N PRO A 139 4.43 -20.93 -3.31
CA PRO A 139 3.06 -20.54 -2.92
C PRO A 139 2.31 -21.61 -2.14
N THR A 140 2.53 -22.89 -2.43
CA THR A 140 1.91 -24.00 -1.73
C THR A 140 2.38 -24.09 -0.28
N ALA A 141 3.63 -23.72 0.02
CA ALA A 141 4.13 -23.64 1.39
C ALA A 141 3.60 -22.41 2.15
N LEU A 142 3.19 -21.34 1.45
CA LEU A 142 2.64 -20.13 2.08
C LEU A 142 1.17 -20.25 2.49
N TYR A 143 0.40 -21.05 1.75
CA TYR A 143 -1.06 -21.14 1.89
C TYR A 143 -1.58 -22.57 2.05
N GLY A 144 -0.73 -23.57 1.90
CA GLY A 144 -1.04 -24.94 2.26
C GLY A 144 -1.33 -24.99 3.75
N LYS A 145 -2.57 -25.30 4.11
CA LYS A 145 -2.85 -25.75 5.46
C LYS A 145 -2.04 -27.05 5.70
N PRO A 146 -1.55 -27.30 6.92
CA PRO A 146 -1.16 -28.66 7.28
C PRO A 146 -2.32 -29.64 7.07
#